data_AF-A0A7C4IQ72-F1
#
_entry.id   AF-A0A7C4IQ72-F1
#
_cell.length_a   1.000
_cell.length_b   1.000
_cell.length_c   1.000
_cell.angle_alpha   90.00
_cell.angle_beta   90.00
_cell.angle_gamma   90.00
#
_symmetry.space_group_name_H-M   'P 1'
#
loop_
_entity.id
_entity.type
_entity.pdbx_description
1 polymer ?
#
loop_
_entity_poly.entity_id
_entity_poly.type
_entity_poly.pdbx_seq_one_letter_code
_entity_poly.pdbx_strand_id
1 'polypeptide(L)' 'MLALHPLDPDLPYGYPKVLRTGEPELIPELTEEIARAAARNEEHRRRIESLGQVSSLCVPLRARGRTIGALSVA' A
#
# COMPACT_ATOMS: atom_id res chain seq x y z
N MET A 1 -6.65 11.49 13.85
CA MET A 1 -6.90 10.22 14.57
C MET A 1 -7.11 9.16 13.49
N LEU A 2 -6.11 8.30 13.26
CA LEU A 2 -6.13 7.29 12.19
C LEU A 2 -7.28 6.31 12.44
N ALA A 3 -8.41 6.49 11.74
CA ALA A 3 -9.48 5.52 11.76
C ALA A 3 -8.95 4.22 11.14
N LEU A 4 -9.01 3.13 11.91
CA LEU A 4 -8.85 1.77 11.40
C LEU A 4 -10.01 1.48 10.44
N HIS A 5 -9.91 1.97 9.21
CA HIS A 5 -10.75 1.49 8.13
C HIS A 5 -10.41 0.01 7.90
N PRO A 6 -11.40 -0.89 7.79
CA PRO A 6 -11.12 -2.29 7.56
C PRO A 6 -10.27 -2.43 6.31
N LEU A 7 -9.06 -2.93 6.52
CA LEU A 7 -8.08 -3.16 5.49
C LEU A 7 -8.41 -4.51 4.88
N ASP A 8 -8.71 -4.54 3.58
CA ASP A 8 -8.95 -5.79 2.88
C ASP A 8 -7.64 -6.61 2.88
N PRO A 9 -7.62 -7.75 3.59
CA PRO A 9 -6.41 -8.54 3.77
C PRO A 9 -6.00 -9.28 2.49
N ASP A 10 -6.84 -9.31 1.45
CA ASP A 10 -6.63 -10.06 0.21
C ASP A 10 -6.21 -9.17 -0.97
N LEU A 11 -6.09 -7.86 -0.76
CA LEU A 11 -5.61 -6.95 -1.81
C LEU A 11 -4.31 -7.46 -2.45
N PRO A 12 -4.20 -7.44 -3.79
CA PRO A 12 -3.05 -8.00 -4.51
C PRO A 12 -1.85 -7.05 -4.57
N TYR A 13 -1.90 -5.91 -3.88
CA TYR A 13 -0.89 -4.86 -3.84
C TYR A 13 -0.73 -4.29 -2.42
N GLY A 14 0.32 -3.50 -2.19
CA GLY A 14 0.64 -2.81 -0.95
C GLY A 14 0.96 -3.74 0.21
N TYR A 15 0.78 -3.25 1.44
CA TYR A 15 1.09 -4.03 2.64
C TYR A 15 0.33 -5.36 2.77
N PRO A 16 -0.94 -5.54 2.32
CA PRO A 16 -1.59 -6.85 2.40
C PRO A 16 -0.83 -7.93 1.62
N LYS A 17 -0.45 -7.64 0.37
CA LYS A 17 0.37 -8.54 -0.45
C LYS A 17 1.70 -8.84 0.24
N VAL A 18 2.43 -7.81 0.67
CA VAL A 18 3.75 -7.94 1.31
C VAL A 18 3.69 -8.75 2.61
N LEU A 19 2.62 -8.59 3.40
CA LEU A 19 2.41 -9.37 4.62
C LEU A 19 2.17 -10.85 4.31
N ARG A 20 1.37 -11.17 3.28
CA ARG A 20 1.06 -12.56 2.89
C ARG A 20 2.25 -13.26 2.26
N THR A 21 2.98 -12.59 1.38
CA THR A 21 4.04 -13.22 0.57
C THR A 21 5.44 -13.04 1.17
N GLY A 22 5.65 -11.98 1.95
CA GLY A 22 7.00 -11.55 2.35
C GLY A 22 7.83 -10.99 1.19
N GLU A 23 7.24 -10.76 0.02
CA GLU A 23 7.92 -10.18 -1.14
C GLU A 23 7.70 -8.67 -1.18
N PRO A 24 8.75 -7.85 -1.38
CA PRO A 24 8.61 -6.40 -1.49
C PRO A 24 7.84 -6.00 -2.75
N GLU A 25 7.22 -4.83 -2.71
CA GLU A 25 6.55 -4.22 -3.86
C GLU A 25 7.04 -2.79 -4.08
N LEU A 26 7.41 -2.49 -5.33
CA LEU A 26 7.76 -1.15 -5.78
C LEU A 26 6.84 -0.76 -6.92
N ILE A 27 6.19 0.40 -6.76
CA ILE A 27 5.50 1.13 -7.82
C ILE A 27 6.37 2.36 -8.11
N PRO A 28 7.25 2.31 -9.13
CA PRO A 28 8.20 3.38 -9.39
C PRO A 28 7.52 4.65 -9.92
N GLU A 29 6.38 4.49 -10.59
CA GLU A 29 5.55 5.57 -11.10
C GLU A 29 4.08 5.25 -10.79
N LEU A 30 3.45 6.11 -10.00
CA LEU A 30 2.04 6.00 -9.67
C LEU A 30 1.21 6.76 -10.71
N THR A 31 0.84 6.08 -11.79
CA THR A 31 -0.02 6.67 -12.83
C THR A 31 -1.43 6.94 -12.30
N GLU A 32 -2.18 7.83 -12.97
CA GLU A 32 -3.56 8.13 -12.60
C GLU A 32 -4.46 6.86 -12.65
N GLU A 33 -4.18 5.96 -13.59
CA GLU A 33 -4.90 4.69 -13.73
C GLU A 33 -4.65 3.76 -12.53
N ILE A 34 -3.39 3.69 -12.06
CA ILE A 34 -3.03 2.92 -10.87
C ILE A 34 -3.66 3.55 -9.62
N ALA A 35 -3.59 4.89 -9.48
CA ALA A 35 -4.21 5.61 -8.38
C ALA A 35 -5.73 5.38 -8.34
N ARG A 36 -6.39 5.39 -9.51
CA ARG A 36 -7.82 5.10 -9.67
C ARG A 36 -8.17 3.67 -9.30
N ALA A 37 -7.35 2.70 -9.70
CA ALA A 37 -7.52 1.29 -9.34
C ALA A 37 -7.27 1.00 -7.85
N ALA A 38 -6.39 1.78 -7.21
CA ALA A 38 -6.10 1.67 -5.78
C ALA A 38 -7.10 2.43 -4.89
N ALA A 39 -7.78 3.43 -5.44
CA ALA A 39 -8.78 4.20 -4.73
C ALA A 39 -10.02 3.34 -4.45
N ARG A 40 -10.43 3.33 -3.17
CA ARG A 40 -11.62 2.59 -2.72
C ARG A 40 -12.90 3.36 -2.99
N ASN A 41 -12.78 4.68 -3.01
CA ASN A 41 -13.83 5.63 -3.27
C ASN A 41 -13.20 6.98 -3.66
N GLU A 42 -14.05 7.91 -4.05
CA GLU A 42 -13.67 9.26 -4.48
C GLU A 42 -12.93 10.06 -3.40
N GLU A 43 -13.26 9.86 -2.12
CA GLU A 43 -12.57 10.53 -1.01
C GLU A 43 -11.13 9.99 -0.85
N HIS A 44 -10.94 8.67 -0.95
CA HIS A 44 -9.64 8.03 -0.91
C HIS A 44 -8.77 8.48 -2.09
N ARG A 45 -9.37 8.59 -3.29
CA ARG A 45 -8.70 9.11 -4.49
C ARG A 45 -8.16 10.53 -4.27
N ARG A 46 -9.00 11.44 -3.78
CA ARG A 46 -8.60 12.83 -3.50
C ARG A 46 -7.49 12.92 -2.47
N ARG A 47 -7.46 12.01 -1.49
CA ARG A 47 -6.37 11.93 -0.51
C ARG A 47 -5.07 11.49 -1.17
N ILE A 48 -5.08 10.44 -1.97
CA ILE A 48 -3.91 9.96 -2.73
C ILE A 48 -3.37 11.09 -3.63
N GLU A 49 -4.26 11.78 -4.36
CA GLU A 49 -3.88 12.89 -5.23
C GLU A 49 -3.35 14.10 -4.46
N SER A 50 -3.97 14.44 -3.32
CA SER A 50 -3.53 15.58 -2.49
C SER A 50 -2.14 15.41 -1.88
N LEU A 51 -1.67 14.17 -1.74
CA LEU A 51 -0.33 13.87 -1.24
C LEU A 51 0.75 14.10 -2.32
N GLY A 52 0.36 14.31 -3.58
CA GLY A 52 1.32 14.45 -4.68
C GLY A 52 2.13 13.18 -4.90
N GLN A 53 1.53 12.03 -4.61
CA GLN A 53 2.22 10.75 -4.56
C GLN A 53 2.69 10.33 -5.96
N VAL A 54 4.00 10.22 -6.17
CA VAL A 54 4.60 9.86 -7.47
C VAL A 54 5.06 8.41 -7.54
N SER A 55 5.29 7.77 -6.39
CA SER A 55 5.77 6.41 -6.29
C SER A 55 5.35 5.79 -4.96
N SER A 56 5.52 4.48 -4.82
CA SER A 56 5.27 3.76 -3.58
C SER A 56 6.21 2.58 -3.43
N LEU A 57 6.75 2.39 -2.23
CA LEU A 57 7.57 1.25 -1.87
C LEU A 57 7.00 0.61 -0.62
N CYS A 58 6.74 -0.69 -0.66
CA CYS A 58 6.34 -1.47 0.50
C CYS A 58 7.29 -2.65 0.70
N VAL A 59 7.90 -2.72 1.89
CA VAL A 59 8.89 -3.76 2.23
C VAL A 59 8.45 -4.57 3.45
N PRO A 60 8.77 -5.86 3.50
CA PRO A 60 8.45 -6.70 4.66
C PRO A 60 9.39 -6.38 5.83
N LEU A 61 8.84 -6.32 7.04
CA LEU A 61 9.62 -6.32 8.27
C LEU A 61 9.76 -7.77 8.74
N ARG A 62 10.99 -8.30 8.69
CA ARG A 62 11.29 -9.69 9.00
C ARG A 62 12.00 -9.83 10.34
N ALA A 63 11.51 -10.74 11.18
CA ALA A 63 12.15 -11.14 12.43
C ALA A 63 12.12 -12.67 12.55
N ARG A 64 13.27 -13.28 12.89
CA ARG A 64 13.39 -14.74 13.06
C ARG A 64 12.83 -15.56 11.88
N GLY A 65 13.09 -15.11 10.66
CA GLY A 65 12.62 -15.77 9.42
C GLY A 65 11.13 -15.63 9.11
N ARG A 66 10.38 -14.81 9.86
CA ARG A 66 8.94 -14.56 9.63
C ARG A 66 8.68 -13.09 9.34
N THR A 67 7.71 -12.81 8.47
CA THR A 67 7.18 -11.46 8.26
C THR A 67 6.29 -11.08 9.44
N ILE A 68 6.62 -10.00 10.14
CA ILE A 68 5.88 -9.52 11.33
C ILE A 68 5.16 -8.20 11.10
N GLY A 69 5.43 -7.56 9.96
CA GLY A 69 4.89 -6.25 9.60
C GLY A 69 5.33 -5.84 8.19
N ALA A 70 4.91 -4.66 7.78
CA ALA A 70 5.33 -4.03 6.54
C ALA A 70 5.59 -2.54 6.78
N LEU A 71 6.56 -1.99 6.05
CA LEU A 71 6.84 -0.57 6.00
C LEU A 71 6.49 -0.06 4.61
N SER A 72 5.63 0.96 4.54
CA SER A 72 5.25 1.62 3.29
C SER A 72 5.80 3.04 3.28
N VAL A 73 6.41 3.42 2.16
CA VAL A 73 6.75 4.80 1.81
C VAL A 73 5.82 5.18 0.67
N ALA A 74 5.03 6.21 0.91
CA ALA A 74 3.98 6.70 0.04
C ALA A 74 4.17 8.20 -0.12
#